data_AF-A0A7R9GK14-F1
#
_entry.id   AF-A0A7R9GK14-F1
#
_cell.length_a   1.000
_cell.length_b   1.000
_cell.length_c   1.000
_cell.angle_alpha   90.00
_cell.angle_beta   90.00
_cell.angle_gamma   90.00
#
_symmetry.space_group_name_H-M   'P 1'
#
loop_
_entity.id
_entity.type
_entity.pdbx_description
1 polymer ?
#
loop_
_entity_poly.entity_id
_entity_poly.type
_entity_poly.pdbx_seq_one_letter_code
_entity_poly.pdbx_strand_id
1 'polypeptide(L)'
;MGELLENYGLQTGSVMLLEPRALRPFKTSEEYLYAMKEDLAEWLNGLYSLNITVDCFMDKLETGVALCEHANKVRKAAQDYKARHPNKKKLFTLYDVPDEHVPWRQDAKPGTFFARDNVHNFISWCRKLGIIDCLLFETEDLVARKNEKSVVLCLLEVARRGARFGMAAPLLVQFEREIDRDIAKDQRQEIKIQDSGDVFAACDVDGCASDTQPAGREPVV
;
A
#
# COMPACT_ATOMS: atom_id res chain seq x y z
N MET A 1 29.37 -38.67 -13.93
CA MET A 1 28.97 -37.27 -13.61
C MET A 1 28.98 -37.04 -12.10
N GLY A 2 29.98 -37.56 -11.38
CA GLY A 2 30.10 -37.45 -9.92
C GLY A 2 31.43 -36.83 -9.46
N GLU A 3 32.28 -36.40 -10.38
CA GLU A 3 33.59 -35.84 -10.09
C GLU A 3 33.87 -34.74 -11.11
N LEU A 4 33.40 -33.51 -10.83
CA LEU A 4 33.85 -32.28 -11.51
C LEU A 4 33.34 -30.99 -10.83
N LEU A 5 32.94 -31.06 -9.55
CA LEU A 5 32.48 -29.89 -8.77
C LEU A 5 33.16 -29.81 -7.39
N GLU A 6 34.43 -30.19 -7.27
CA GLU A 6 35.18 -30.05 -6.01
C GLU A 6 36.40 -29.12 -6.11
N ASN A 7 36.65 -28.49 -7.27
CA ASN A 7 37.87 -27.72 -7.51
C ASN A 7 37.70 -26.20 -7.74
N TYR A 8 36.53 -25.62 -7.45
CA TYR A 8 36.36 -24.16 -7.48
C TYR A 8 35.82 -23.65 -6.15
N GLY A 9 36.72 -23.51 -5.17
CA GLY A 9 36.47 -22.94 -3.84
C GLY A 9 36.10 -21.45 -3.90
N LEU A 10 34.84 -21.16 -4.24
CA LEU A 10 34.25 -19.82 -4.16
C LEU A 10 33.10 -19.83 -3.15
N GLN A 11 33.34 -19.12 -2.04
CA GLN A 11 32.36 -18.78 -1.01
C GLN A 11 31.18 -18.03 -1.64
N THR A 12 30.05 -18.71 -1.80
CA THR A 12 28.78 -18.03 -2.09
C THR A 12 28.18 -17.55 -0.78
N GLY A 13 28.14 -16.22 -0.65
CA GLY A 13 27.64 -15.50 0.51
C GLY A 13 26.27 -16.00 0.99
N SER A 14 26.11 -15.93 2.30
CA SER A 14 24.90 -16.23 3.06
C SER A 14 23.67 -15.54 2.43
N VAL A 15 22.94 -16.29 1.60
CA VAL A 15 21.51 -16.04 1.41
C VAL A 15 20.89 -16.53 2.70
N MET A 16 20.48 -15.60 3.57
CA MET A 16 19.62 -15.91 4.70
C MET A 16 18.32 -16.48 4.11
N LEU A 17 18.23 -17.81 4.09
CA LEU A 17 16.98 -18.53 3.89
C LEU A 17 16.10 -18.09 5.07
N LEU A 18 15.26 -17.08 4.85
CA LEU A 18 14.22 -16.72 5.81
C LEU A 18 13.26 -17.89 5.83
N GLU A 19 13.47 -18.80 6.79
CA GLU A 19 12.48 -19.82 7.10
C GLU A 19 11.14 -19.11 7.30
N PRO A 20 10.04 -19.64 6.72
CA PRO A 20 8.71 -19.11 6.98
C PRO A 20 8.42 -19.23 8.47
N ARG A 21 8.71 -18.18 9.24
CA ARG A 21 8.27 -18.11 10.62
C ARG A 21 6.75 -18.13 10.55
N ALA A 22 6.15 -19.17 11.14
CA ALA A 22 4.71 -19.22 11.33
C ALA A 22 4.29 -17.88 11.95
N LEU A 23 3.45 -17.14 11.22
CA LEU A 23 2.91 -15.86 11.68
C LEU A 23 2.12 -16.15 12.95
N ARG A 24 2.72 -15.84 14.10
CA ARG A 24 1.99 -15.93 15.37
C ARG A 24 1.05 -14.73 15.41
N PRO A 25 -0.28 -14.94 15.46
CA PRO A 25 -1.21 -13.84 15.64
C PRO A 25 -0.85 -13.10 16.92
N PHE A 26 -0.78 -11.77 16.87
CA PHE A 26 -0.54 -10.99 18.07
C PHE A 26 -1.74 -11.16 19.02
N LYS A 27 -1.46 -11.20 20.31
CA LYS A 27 -2.44 -11.60 21.31
C LYS A 27 -3.29 -10.43 21.80
N THR A 28 -2.79 -9.21 21.67
CA THR A 28 -3.46 -7.99 22.15
C THR A 28 -3.37 -6.87 21.13
N SER A 29 -4.35 -5.96 21.15
CA SER A 29 -4.34 -4.76 20.31
C SER A 29 -3.13 -3.84 20.56
N GLU A 30 -2.56 -3.90 21.76
CA GLU A 30 -1.36 -3.15 22.15
C GLU A 30 -0.10 -3.69 21.48
N GLU A 31 0.03 -5.01 21.37
CA GLU A 31 1.15 -5.67 20.69
C GLU A 31 1.15 -5.34 19.18
N TYR A 32 -0.03 -5.32 18.54
CA TYR A 32 -0.20 -4.85 17.16
C TYR A 32 0.23 -3.37 17.02
N LEU A 33 -0.23 -2.51 17.93
CA LEU A 33 0.09 -1.09 17.90
C LEU A 33 1.60 -0.86 18.07
N TYR A 34 2.24 -1.60 18.95
CA TYR A 34 3.69 -1.56 19.15
C TYR A 34 4.44 -1.91 17.86
N ALA A 35 4.09 -3.02 17.22
CA ALA A 35 4.71 -3.44 15.96
C ALA A 35 4.52 -2.40 14.83
N MET A 36 3.33 -1.81 14.74
CA MET A 36 3.06 -0.74 13.77
C MET A 36 3.88 0.53 14.05
N LYS A 37 4.06 0.90 15.34
CA LYS A 37 4.93 2.02 15.72
C LYS A 37 6.39 1.75 15.39
N GLU A 38 6.87 0.53 15.59
CA GLU A 38 8.23 0.11 15.24
C GLU A 38 8.50 0.24 13.74
N ASP A 39 7.61 -0.29 12.91
CA ASP A 39 7.72 -0.21 11.45
C ASP A 39 7.68 1.25 10.95
N LEU A 40 6.79 2.08 11.51
CA LEU A 40 6.74 3.51 11.19
C LEU A 40 7.98 4.26 11.69
N ALA A 41 8.55 3.91 12.84
CA ALA A 41 9.76 4.52 13.37
C ALA A 41 10.95 4.25 12.45
N GLU A 42 11.14 3.00 12.04
CA GLU A 42 12.19 2.60 11.09
C GLU A 42 12.02 3.34 9.76
N TRP A 43 10.81 3.37 9.22
CA TRP A 43 10.50 4.07 7.97
C TRP A 43 10.80 5.57 8.04
N LEU A 44 10.35 6.26 9.08
CA LEU A 44 10.59 7.70 9.25
C LEU A 44 12.07 8.00 9.48
N ASN A 45 12.79 7.14 10.21
CA ASN A 45 14.23 7.27 10.37
C ASN A 45 14.98 7.15 9.04
N GLY A 46 14.57 6.22 8.17
CA GLY A 46 15.15 6.07 6.83
C GLY A 46 14.94 7.29 5.94
N LEU A 47 13.88 8.06 6.15
CA LEU A 47 13.55 9.25 5.35
C LEU A 47 14.09 10.58 5.90
N TYR A 48 14.23 10.69 7.22
CA TYR A 48 14.44 11.96 7.92
C TYR A 48 15.52 11.93 9.01
N SER A 49 16.11 10.77 9.32
CA SER A 49 17.15 10.63 10.36
C SER A 49 16.76 11.20 11.74
N LEU A 50 15.54 10.90 12.18
CA LEU A 50 14.93 11.49 13.39
C LEU A 50 15.30 10.78 14.71
N ASN A 51 15.97 9.63 14.62
CA ASN A 51 16.31 8.75 15.75
C ASN A 51 15.08 8.41 16.61
N ILE A 52 14.00 7.98 15.95
CA ILE A 52 12.75 7.55 16.57
C ILE A 52 12.90 6.10 17.05
N THR A 53 12.45 5.85 18.27
CA THR A 53 12.20 4.51 18.81
C THR A 53 10.71 4.35 19.10
N VAL A 54 10.25 3.13 19.38
CA VAL A 54 8.84 2.88 19.70
C VAL A 54 8.38 3.69 20.92
N ASP A 55 9.23 3.79 21.94
CA ASP A 55 8.91 4.49 23.20
C ASP A 55 8.80 6.00 23.03
N CYS A 56 9.65 6.61 22.19
CA CYS A 56 9.65 8.05 21.94
C CYS A 56 8.89 8.43 20.65
N PHE A 57 8.18 7.49 20.01
CA PHE A 57 7.54 7.66 18.72
C PHE A 57 6.68 8.92 18.66
N MET A 58 5.81 9.06 19.66
CA MET A 58 4.87 10.16 19.73
C MET A 58 5.58 11.48 20.11
N ASP A 59 6.60 11.44 20.99
CA ASP A 59 7.40 12.62 21.38
C ASP A 59 8.13 13.23 20.19
N LYS A 60 8.66 12.39 19.32
CA LYS A 60 9.40 12.83 18.13
C LYS A 60 8.48 13.49 17.09
N LEU A 61 7.20 13.17 17.11
CA LEU A 61 6.21 13.66 16.14
C LEU A 61 5.35 14.81 16.66
N GLU A 62 5.29 15.03 17.98
CA GLU A 62 4.31 15.93 18.59
C GLU A 62 4.42 17.41 18.20
N THR A 63 5.56 17.83 17.64
CA THR A 63 5.74 19.18 17.09
C THR A 63 5.04 19.38 15.75
N GLY A 64 4.62 18.30 15.08
CA GLY A 64 4.03 18.29 13.74
C GLY A 64 5.01 18.62 12.61
N VAL A 65 6.27 18.94 12.90
CA VAL A 65 7.28 19.36 11.92
C VAL A 65 7.57 18.24 10.92
N ALA A 66 7.93 17.05 11.42
CA ALA A 66 8.22 15.89 10.57
C ALA A 66 7.00 15.47 9.73
N LEU A 67 5.78 15.66 10.26
CA LEU A 67 4.53 15.35 9.56
C LEU A 67 4.31 16.28 8.38
N CYS A 68 4.45 17.59 8.60
CA CYS A 68 4.33 18.58 7.53
C CYS A 68 5.45 18.44 6.49
N GLU A 69 6.69 18.20 6.93
CA GLU A 69 7.80 17.91 6.02
C GLU A 69 7.47 16.69 5.14
N HIS A 70 6.92 15.62 5.74
CA HIS A 70 6.54 14.42 5.00
C HIS A 70 5.43 14.68 3.98
N ALA A 71 4.37 15.40 4.35
CA ALA A 71 3.32 15.80 3.42
C ALA A 71 3.88 16.55 2.20
N ASN A 72 4.80 17.48 2.44
CA ASN A 72 5.45 18.24 1.37
C ASN A 72 6.38 17.37 0.49
N LYS A 73 7.05 16.36 1.05
CA LYS A 73 7.81 15.36 0.26
C LYS A 73 6.90 14.47 -0.59
N VAL A 74 5.74 14.06 -0.07
CA VAL A 74 4.73 13.30 -0.83
C VAL A 74 4.23 14.12 -2.01
N ARG A 75 3.88 15.40 -1.81
CA ARG A 75 3.53 16.31 -2.91
C ARG A 75 4.62 16.32 -3.98
N LYS A 76 5.87 16.58 -3.58
CA LYS A 76 6.99 16.69 -4.53
C LYS A 76 7.19 15.38 -5.30
N ALA A 77 7.16 14.23 -4.63
CA ALA A 77 7.27 12.93 -5.28
C ALA A 77 6.15 12.69 -6.30
N ALA A 78 4.92 13.09 -5.99
CA ALA A 78 3.79 13.00 -6.91
C ALA A 78 3.98 13.90 -8.14
N GLN A 79 4.47 15.13 -7.97
CA GLN A 79 4.79 16.06 -9.06
C GLN A 79 5.90 15.51 -9.97
N ASP A 80 6.99 15.03 -9.38
CA ASP A 80 8.11 14.43 -10.11
C ASP A 80 7.67 13.15 -10.84
N TYR A 81 6.75 12.38 -10.27
CA TYR A 81 6.18 11.21 -10.92
C TYR A 81 5.28 11.60 -12.11
N LYS A 82 4.43 12.62 -11.95
CA LYS A 82 3.58 13.19 -13.02
C LYS A 82 4.45 13.66 -14.20
N ALA A 83 5.52 14.41 -13.92
CA ALA A 83 6.45 14.91 -14.94
C ALA A 83 7.16 13.79 -15.71
N ARG A 84 7.56 12.71 -15.03
CA ARG A 84 8.22 11.54 -15.66
C ARG A 84 7.27 10.64 -16.44
N HIS A 85 5.97 10.71 -16.17
CA HIS A 85 4.97 9.80 -16.76
C HIS A 85 3.73 10.55 -17.28
N PRO A 86 3.88 11.46 -18.25
CA PRO A 86 2.77 12.30 -18.74
C PRO A 86 1.59 11.49 -19.31
N ASN A 87 1.83 10.24 -19.75
CA ASN A 87 0.82 9.36 -20.32
C ASN A 87 -0.01 8.60 -19.27
N LYS A 88 0.30 8.67 -17.97
CA LYS A 88 -0.43 7.98 -16.89
C LYS A 88 -1.59 8.79 -16.31
N LYS A 89 -2.31 9.55 -17.14
CA LYS A 89 -3.40 10.47 -16.71
C LYS A 89 -4.45 9.82 -15.80
N LYS A 90 -4.86 8.58 -16.10
CA LYS A 90 -5.84 7.82 -15.30
C LYS A 90 -5.38 7.53 -13.87
N LEU A 91 -4.07 7.36 -13.65
CA LEU A 91 -3.52 7.16 -12.31
C LEU A 91 -3.61 8.46 -11.49
N PHE A 92 -3.39 9.61 -12.14
CA PHE A 92 -3.42 10.91 -11.48
C PHE A 92 -4.83 11.38 -11.14
N THR A 93 -5.83 11.03 -11.94
CA THR A 93 -7.23 11.35 -11.64
C THR A 93 -7.79 10.53 -10.48
N LEU A 94 -7.32 9.29 -10.30
CA LEU A 94 -7.84 8.40 -9.25
C LEU A 94 -7.14 8.61 -7.89
N TYR A 95 -5.92 9.17 -7.91
CA TYR A 95 -5.08 9.33 -6.74
C TYR A 95 -4.38 10.68 -6.79
N ASP A 96 -5.18 11.74 -6.85
CA ASP A 96 -4.61 13.07 -6.89
C ASP A 96 -4.03 13.45 -5.53
N VAL A 97 -2.85 14.08 -5.57
CA VAL A 97 -2.18 14.59 -4.38
C VAL A 97 -2.33 16.11 -4.42
N PRO A 98 -2.80 16.75 -3.33
CA PRO A 98 -2.94 18.20 -3.30
C PRO A 98 -1.62 18.89 -3.65
N ASP A 99 -1.65 19.78 -4.64
CA ASP A 99 -0.49 20.55 -5.08
C ASP A 99 -0.11 21.69 -4.11
N GLU A 100 -0.94 21.95 -3.10
CA GLU A 100 -0.73 23.00 -2.11
C GLU A 100 0.45 22.67 -1.17
N HIS A 101 1.17 23.73 -0.78
CA HIS A 101 2.18 23.63 0.25
C HIS A 101 1.56 23.55 1.64
N VAL A 102 1.95 22.54 2.44
CA VAL A 102 1.53 22.44 3.84
C VAL A 102 2.44 23.37 4.66
N PRO A 103 1.93 24.50 5.18
CA PRO A 103 2.75 25.40 5.97
C PRO A 103 3.08 24.78 7.33
N TRP A 104 4.30 24.99 7.80
CA TRP A 104 4.70 24.59 9.15
C TRP A 104 5.75 25.54 9.71
N ARG A 105 5.86 25.53 11.03
CA ARG A 105 6.88 26.26 11.77
C ARG A 105 7.94 25.31 12.32
N GLN A 106 9.19 25.49 11.87
CA GLN A 106 10.31 24.58 12.19
C GLN A 106 10.74 24.64 13.66
N ASP A 107 10.59 25.79 14.32
CA ASP A 107 11.00 26.02 15.70
C ASP A 107 9.91 25.71 16.74
N ALA A 108 8.80 25.09 16.30
CA ALA A 108 7.72 24.69 17.17
C ALA A 108 8.22 23.77 18.30
N LYS A 109 7.87 24.12 19.54
CA LYS A 109 8.21 23.33 20.73
C LYS A 109 7.06 22.38 21.08
N PRO A 110 7.36 21.20 21.65
CA PRO A 110 6.36 20.30 22.21
C PRO A 110 5.27 20.98 23.03
N GLY A 111 4.02 20.54 22.88
CA GLY A 111 2.89 21.02 23.68
C GLY A 111 2.45 22.48 23.42
N THR A 112 3.07 23.21 22.48
CA THR A 112 2.72 24.61 22.20
C THR A 112 1.54 24.76 21.24
N PHE A 113 1.01 25.98 21.13
CA PHE A 113 0.04 26.32 20.08
C PHE A 113 0.63 26.10 18.67
N PHE A 114 1.91 26.41 18.45
CA PHE A 114 2.56 26.21 17.15
C PHE A 114 2.70 24.73 16.78
N ALA A 115 2.94 23.85 17.76
CA ALA A 115 2.91 22.41 17.53
C ALA A 115 1.51 21.95 17.10
N ARG A 116 0.47 22.42 17.78
CA ARG A 116 -0.93 22.13 17.43
C ARG A 116 -1.30 22.62 16.03
N ASP A 117 -0.85 23.81 15.66
CA ASP A 117 -1.09 24.41 14.35
C ASP A 117 -0.41 23.60 13.23
N ASN A 118 0.85 23.19 13.42
CA ASN A 118 1.54 22.30 12.48
C ASN A 118 0.75 20.99 12.29
N VAL A 119 0.36 20.33 13.39
CA VAL A 119 -0.42 19.08 13.33
C VAL A 119 -1.77 19.29 12.64
N HIS A 120 -2.46 20.41 12.92
CA HIS A 120 -3.71 20.77 12.27
C HIS A 120 -3.55 20.95 10.75
N ASN A 121 -2.48 21.61 10.30
CA ASN A 121 -2.18 21.80 8.88
C ASN A 121 -1.94 20.46 8.18
N PHE A 122 -1.21 19.55 8.83
CA PHE A 122 -1.01 18.19 8.34
C PHE A 122 -2.33 17.42 8.19
N ILE A 123 -3.17 17.40 9.23
CA ILE A 123 -4.48 16.71 9.20
C ILE A 123 -5.37 17.28 8.10
N SER A 124 -5.39 18.60 7.95
CA SER A 124 -6.15 19.29 6.89
C SER A 124 -5.67 18.88 5.50
N TRP A 125 -4.36 18.71 5.30
CA TRP A 125 -3.80 18.18 4.06
C TRP A 125 -4.16 16.70 3.84
N CYS A 126 -4.11 15.85 4.88
CA CYS A 126 -4.52 14.45 4.79
C CYS A 126 -5.97 14.29 4.33
N ARG A 127 -6.87 15.17 4.79
CA ARG A 127 -8.26 15.19 4.31
C ARG A 127 -8.35 15.53 2.82
N LYS A 128 -7.59 16.53 2.36
CA LYS A 128 -7.51 16.89 0.93
C LYS A 128 -6.87 15.80 0.08
N LEU A 129 -5.93 15.03 0.66
CA LEU A 129 -5.36 13.84 0.03
C LEU A 129 -6.41 12.72 -0.14
N GLY A 130 -7.59 12.83 0.47
CA GLY A 130 -8.66 11.85 0.39
C GLY A 130 -8.48 10.70 1.37
N ILE A 131 -7.77 10.92 2.47
CA ILE A 131 -7.80 9.99 3.62
C ILE A 131 -9.18 10.12 4.26
N ILE A 132 -9.87 8.98 4.43
CA ILE A 132 -11.22 8.93 4.98
C ILE A 132 -11.22 9.41 6.44
N ASP A 133 -12.26 10.13 6.85
CA ASP A 133 -12.29 10.79 8.17
C ASP A 133 -12.11 9.83 9.36
N CYS A 134 -12.55 8.57 9.23
CA CYS A 134 -12.36 7.58 10.30
C CYS A 134 -10.91 7.10 10.49
N LEU A 135 -10.02 7.40 9.55
CA LEU A 135 -8.58 7.16 9.66
C LEU A 135 -7.80 8.42 10.04
N LEU A 136 -8.45 9.60 10.04
CA LEU A 136 -7.82 10.82 10.51
C LEU A 136 -7.79 10.84 12.05
N PHE A 137 -6.74 11.44 12.59
CA PHE A 137 -6.63 11.74 14.00
C PHE A 137 -6.91 13.21 14.25
N GLU A 138 -7.15 13.56 15.51
CA GLU A 138 -7.27 14.94 15.98
C GLU A 138 -5.95 15.46 16.54
N THR A 139 -5.76 16.77 16.57
CA THR A 139 -4.53 17.38 17.08
C THR A 139 -4.16 16.89 18.50
N GLU A 140 -5.15 16.71 19.38
CA GLU A 140 -4.92 16.27 20.76
C GLU A 140 -4.59 14.77 20.87
N ASP A 141 -4.89 13.96 19.85
CA ASP A 141 -4.50 12.55 19.82
C ASP A 141 -2.98 12.39 19.82
N LEU A 142 -2.29 13.32 19.15
CA LEU A 142 -0.83 13.37 19.09
C LEU A 142 -0.24 14.25 20.21
N VAL A 143 -0.68 15.50 20.33
CA VAL A 143 -0.05 16.49 21.23
C VAL A 143 -0.29 16.17 22.70
N ALA A 144 -1.46 15.60 23.04
CA ALA A 144 -1.83 15.25 24.41
C ALA A 144 -1.99 13.74 24.62
N ARG A 145 -1.54 12.93 23.65
CA ARG A 145 -1.56 11.44 23.70
C ARG A 145 -2.93 10.85 23.97
N LYS A 146 -3.99 11.48 23.48
CA LYS A 146 -5.35 10.97 23.68
C LYS A 146 -5.62 9.67 22.92
N ASN A 147 -4.97 9.47 21.76
CA ASN A 147 -5.21 8.29 20.94
C ASN A 147 -4.06 8.00 19.96
N GLU A 148 -3.05 7.25 20.41
CA GLU A 148 -1.91 6.88 19.55
C GLU A 148 -2.33 6.04 18.33
N LYS A 149 -3.36 5.19 18.49
CA LYS A 149 -3.83 4.29 17.43
C LYS A 149 -4.30 5.07 16.21
N SER A 150 -5.09 6.14 16.40
CA SER A 150 -5.55 6.98 15.29
C SER A 150 -4.38 7.63 14.55
N VAL A 151 -3.35 8.08 15.26
CA VAL A 151 -2.14 8.67 14.66
C VAL A 151 -1.42 7.64 13.79
N VAL A 152 -1.16 6.46 14.34
CA VAL A 152 -0.47 5.36 13.64
C VAL A 152 -1.24 4.94 12.37
N LEU A 153 -2.57 4.75 12.46
CA LEU A 153 -3.40 4.37 11.33
C LEU A 153 -3.40 5.43 10.22
N CYS A 154 -3.47 6.71 10.59
CA CYS A 154 -3.38 7.81 9.63
C CYS A 154 -2.04 7.79 8.88
N LEU A 155 -0.93 7.61 9.59
CA LEU A 155 0.41 7.61 8.98
C LEU A 155 0.62 6.43 8.02
N LEU A 156 0.09 5.25 8.33
CA LEU A 156 0.11 4.12 7.40
C LEU A 156 -0.67 4.44 6.12
N GLU A 157 -1.82 5.11 6.23
CA GLU A 157 -2.58 5.52 5.04
C GLU A 157 -1.81 6.56 4.20
N VAL A 158 -1.16 7.54 4.83
CA VAL A 158 -0.27 8.48 4.14
C VAL A 158 0.86 7.74 3.41
N ALA A 159 1.47 6.75 4.06
CA ALA A 159 2.51 5.92 3.45
C ALA A 159 2.00 5.16 2.23
N ARG A 160 0.78 4.57 2.28
CA ARG A 160 0.14 3.94 1.12
C ARG A 160 0.01 4.91 -0.05
N ARG A 161 -0.40 6.16 0.21
CA ARG A 161 -0.50 7.20 -0.84
C ARG A 161 0.86 7.55 -1.43
N GLY A 162 1.87 7.80 -0.60
CA GLY A 162 3.23 8.12 -1.04
C GLY A 162 3.88 7.01 -1.88
N ALA A 163 3.66 5.76 -1.50
CA ALA A 163 4.26 4.59 -2.15
C ALA A 163 3.84 4.40 -3.62
N ARG A 164 2.72 5.02 -4.03
CA ARG A 164 2.23 5.03 -5.41
C ARG A 164 3.13 5.85 -6.35
N PHE A 165 3.83 6.83 -5.78
CA PHE A 165 4.70 7.75 -6.49
C PHE A 165 6.18 7.38 -6.34
N GLY A 166 6.47 6.19 -5.82
CA GLY A 166 7.82 5.65 -5.68
C GLY A 166 8.55 6.07 -4.41
N MET A 167 7.86 6.64 -3.42
CA MET A 167 8.44 6.82 -2.09
C MET A 167 8.60 5.46 -1.40
N ALA A 168 9.64 5.33 -0.57
CA ALA A 168 9.77 4.19 0.32
C ALA A 168 8.55 4.12 1.26
N ALA A 169 8.15 2.91 1.61
CA ALA A 169 7.00 2.64 2.48
C ALA A 169 7.42 1.73 3.65
N PRO A 170 6.71 1.77 4.79
CA PRO A 170 6.89 0.81 5.88
C PRO A 170 6.69 -0.63 5.38
N LEU A 171 7.34 -1.61 6.03
CA LEU A 171 7.29 -3.01 5.62
C LEU A 171 5.84 -3.54 5.61
N LEU A 172 5.01 -3.11 6.57
CA LEU A 172 3.60 -3.50 6.61
C LEU A 172 2.88 -3.14 5.30
N VAL A 173 3.07 -1.90 4.81
CA VAL A 173 2.48 -1.43 3.55
C VAL A 173 3.08 -2.15 2.34
N GLN A 174 4.37 -2.52 2.40
CA GLN A 174 5.01 -3.30 1.34
C GLN A 174 4.41 -4.71 1.23
N PHE A 175 4.20 -5.38 2.38
CA PHE A 175 3.56 -6.69 2.44
C PHE A 175 2.10 -6.65 2.01
N GLU A 176 1.31 -5.65 2.44
CA GLU A 176 -0.06 -5.46 1.96
C GLU A 176 -0.12 -5.42 0.42
N ARG A 177 0.76 -4.62 -0.21
CA ARG A 177 0.84 -4.53 -1.67
C ARG A 177 1.32 -5.81 -2.34
N GLU A 178 2.12 -6.62 -1.66
CA GLU A 178 2.58 -7.92 -2.18
C GLU A 178 1.44 -8.93 -2.18
N ILE A 179 0.74 -9.03 -1.06
CA ILE A 179 -0.46 -9.86 -0.91
C ILE A 179 -1.50 -9.49 -1.96
N ASP A 180 -1.82 -8.20 -2.12
CA ASP A 180 -2.77 -7.72 -3.14
C ASP A 180 -2.37 -8.11 -4.56
N ARG A 181 -1.05 -8.10 -4.86
CA ARG A 181 -0.55 -8.50 -6.18
C ARG A 181 -0.74 -9.99 -6.42
N ASP A 182 -0.49 -10.81 -5.41
CA ASP A 182 -0.58 -12.26 -5.52
C ASP A 182 -2.04 -12.71 -5.61
N ILE A 183 -2.93 -12.16 -4.77
CA ILE A 183 -4.38 -12.37 -4.88
C ILE A 183 -4.88 -11.99 -6.29
N ALA A 184 -4.44 -10.84 -6.82
CA ALA A 184 -4.84 -10.43 -8.17
C ALA A 184 -4.26 -11.33 -9.28
N LYS A 185 -3.11 -11.99 -9.08
CA LYS A 185 -2.57 -12.97 -10.04
C LYS A 185 -3.41 -14.24 -10.02
N ASP A 186 -3.74 -14.75 -8.83
CA ASP A 186 -4.53 -15.97 -8.66
C ASP A 186 -5.91 -15.80 -9.31
N GLN A 187 -6.59 -14.68 -9.06
CA GLN A 187 -7.86 -14.34 -9.71
C GLN A 187 -7.76 -14.30 -11.25
N ARG A 188 -6.68 -13.72 -11.79
CA ARG A 188 -6.45 -13.71 -13.25
C ARG A 188 -6.22 -15.10 -13.82
N GLN A 189 -5.62 -16.00 -13.04
CA GLN A 189 -5.34 -17.37 -13.45
C GLN A 189 -6.61 -18.22 -13.41
N GLU A 190 -7.45 -18.04 -12.39
CA GLU A 190 -8.79 -18.64 -12.30
C GLU A 190 -9.70 -18.21 -13.47
N ILE A 191 -9.72 -16.92 -13.82
CA ILE A 191 -10.51 -16.41 -14.97
C ILE A 191 -10.03 -17.04 -16.28
N LYS A 192 -8.71 -17.18 -16.49
CA LYS A 192 -8.16 -17.81 -17.70
C LYS A 192 -8.51 -19.30 -17.80
N ILE A 193 -8.57 -20.00 -16.67
CA ILE A 193 -8.95 -21.42 -16.63
C ILE A 193 -10.46 -21.57 -16.94
N GLN A 194 -11.31 -20.66 -16.43
CA GLN A 194 -12.74 -20.65 -16.75
C GLN A 194 -13.00 -20.34 -18.23
N ASP A 195 -12.33 -19.33 -18.79
CA ASP A 195 -12.44 -18.97 -20.22
C ASP A 195 -11.92 -20.09 -21.14
N SER A 196 -10.88 -20.82 -20.72
CA SER A 196 -10.38 -22.00 -21.45
C SER A 196 -11.30 -23.23 -21.31
N GLY A 197 -12.05 -23.33 -20.21
CA GLY A 197 -13.04 -24.40 -19.98
C GLY A 197 -14.29 -24.23 -20.84
N ASP A 198 -14.76 -22.99 -21.04
CA ASP A 198 -15.91 -22.69 -21.91
C ASP A 198 -15.57 -22.87 -23.40
N VAL A 199 -14.31 -22.67 -23.82
CA VAL A 199 -13.87 -22.96 -25.20
C VAL A 199 -13.88 -24.47 -25.51
N PHE A 200 -13.59 -25.33 -24.53
CA PHE A 200 -13.70 -26.79 -24.70
C PHE A 200 -15.15 -27.31 -24.64
N ALA A 201 -16.06 -26.59 -23.96
CA ALA A 201 -17.49 -26.95 -23.95
C ALA A 201 -18.21 -26.54 -25.26
N ALA A 202 -17.68 -25.57 -26.01
CA ALA A 202 -18.27 -25.08 -27.25
C ALA A 202 -17.91 -25.91 -28.51
N CYS A 203 -16.96 -26.85 -28.44
CA CYS A 203 -16.53 -27.64 -29.60
C CYS A 203 -17.22 -29.00 -29.80
N ASP A 204 -18.21 -29.37 -28.98
CA ASP A 204 -18.92 -30.67 -29.07
C ASP A 204 -20.26 -30.63 -29.82
N VAL A 205 -20.46 -29.71 -30.77
CA VAL A 205 -21.69 -29.68 -31.59
C VAL A 205 -21.40 -29.52 -33.08
N ASP A 206 -20.64 -30.44 -33.67
CA ASP A 206 -20.70 -30.67 -35.13
C ASP A 206 -20.43 -32.15 -35.46
N GLY A 207 -21.52 -32.91 -35.57
CA GLY A 207 -21.57 -34.29 -36.05
C GLY A 207 -22.65 -34.45 -37.12
N CYS A 208 -22.20 -34.55 -38.37
CA CYS A 208 -22.95 -34.49 -39.62
C CYS A 208 -23.95 -35.65 -39.87
N ALA A 209 -25.17 -35.27 -40.27
CA ALA A 209 -26.15 -35.82 -41.24
C ALA A 209 -26.27 -37.32 -41.58
N SER A 210 -27.53 -37.78 -41.71
CA SER A 210 -28.08 -38.30 -42.99
C SER A 210 -29.61 -38.57 -42.97
N ASP A 211 -30.32 -37.86 -43.86
CA ASP A 211 -31.47 -38.22 -44.72
C ASP A 211 -32.57 -39.20 -44.28
N THR A 212 -33.85 -38.79 -44.44
CA THR A 212 -34.79 -39.32 -45.47
C THR A 212 -36.04 -38.42 -45.62
N GLN A 213 -36.12 -37.74 -46.78
CA GLN A 213 -37.23 -37.21 -47.62
C GLN A 213 -38.56 -36.61 -47.06
N PRO A 214 -39.11 -35.57 -47.75
CA PRO A 214 -40.45 -35.05 -47.55
C PRO A 214 -41.46 -35.54 -48.61
N ALA A 215 -42.69 -35.85 -48.20
CA ALA A 215 -43.87 -35.94 -49.05
C ALA A 215 -45.09 -35.65 -48.16
N GLY A 216 -46.07 -34.80 -48.45
CA GLY A 216 -46.37 -33.91 -49.56
C GLY A 216 -47.78 -33.37 -49.29
N ARG A 217 -47.98 -32.05 -49.51
CA ARG A 217 -49.25 -31.31 -49.72
C ARG A 217 -50.49 -31.64 -48.84
N GLU A 218 -50.89 -30.64 -48.03
CA GLU A 218 -52.30 -30.38 -47.62
C GLU A 218 -53.21 -30.08 -48.86
N PRO A 219 -54.57 -29.88 -48.80
CA PRO A 219 -55.41 -29.59 -47.61
C PRO A 219 -56.91 -30.05 -47.65
N VAL A 220 -57.67 -29.67 -46.59
CA VAL A 220 -59.14 -29.48 -46.42
C VAL A 220 -60.12 -30.62 -46.82
N VAL A 221 -60.81 -31.25 -45.84
CA VAL A 221 -62.15 -30.96 -45.25
C VAL A 221 -62.32 -31.88 -44.05
#